data_AF-A0A2E5WHE9-F1
#
_entry.id   AF-A0A2E5WHE9-F1
#
_cell.length_a   1.000
_cell.length_b   1.000
_cell.length_c   1.000
_cell.angle_alpha   90.00
_cell.angle_beta   90.00
_cell.angle_gamma   90.00
#
_symmetry.space_group_name_H-M   'P 1'
#
loop_
_entity.id
_entity.type
_entity.pdbx_description
1 polymer ?
#
loop_
_entity_poly.entity_id
_entity_poly.type
_entity_poly.pdbx_seq_one_letter_code
_entity_poly.pdbx_strand_id
1 'polypeptide(L)'
;MLIANPHGHYHFLKGIDPYSCGVVADPGYEIVFVTLRSPTSWKEGFHLIDRHLEKAECDRTSLCSIQLRCPAPYPMQGFIDFNETYCQVLKDWGLYLDDLNPLARTNVSPAYSPPTEPQMHAFGYIVKAESDQVKPSLVVAGAGELRDGVLDEAGIICRGDTSPEAMRKKANYVMKVMETRLDGLGARWDLLNVINVYTVYPIDGFHEDIILNRLGPARRMGVHLHDTRPPVEGIDFEMDMRGVNRELVM
;
A
#
# COMPACT_ATOMS: atom_id res chain seq x y z
N MET A 1 11.98 6.16 10.06
CA MET A 1 11.60 6.98 11.23
C MET A 1 10.09 7.04 11.30
N LEU A 2 9.50 6.70 12.44
CA LEU A 2 8.07 6.80 12.70
C LEU A 2 7.74 8.25 13.11
N ILE A 3 6.72 8.86 12.51
CA ILE A 3 6.42 10.29 12.62
C ILE A 3 4.94 10.45 12.99
N ALA A 4 4.64 11.27 13.99
CA ALA A 4 3.27 11.55 14.42
C ALA A 4 2.58 12.52 13.44
N ASN A 5 1.37 12.19 13.00
CA ASN A 5 0.46 13.10 12.31
C ASN A 5 -0.75 13.41 13.20
N PRO A 6 -0.63 14.37 14.14
CA PRO A 6 -1.67 14.63 15.14
C PRO A 6 -3.00 15.10 14.53
N HIS A 7 -2.96 15.71 13.34
CA HIS A 7 -4.17 16.15 12.63
C HIS A 7 -5.01 14.99 12.09
N GLY A 8 -4.39 13.82 11.87
CA GLY A 8 -5.07 12.63 11.35
C GLY A 8 -5.27 11.51 12.38
N HIS A 9 -4.71 11.64 13.59
CA HIS A 9 -4.71 10.60 14.63
C HIS A 9 -4.01 9.29 14.23
N TYR A 10 -2.85 9.41 13.57
CA TYR A 10 -2.01 8.27 13.24
C TYR A 10 -0.53 8.64 13.22
N HIS A 11 0.32 7.62 13.28
CA HIS A 11 1.73 7.72 12.96
C HIS A 11 2.02 7.11 11.59
N PHE A 12 3.00 7.63 10.87
CA PHE A 12 3.46 7.10 9.59
C PHE A 12 4.95 6.84 9.58
N LEU A 13 5.35 5.75 8.93
CA LEU A 13 6.76 5.44 8.71
C LEU A 13 7.23 6.20 7.47
N LYS A 14 8.20 7.11 7.64
CA LYS A 14 8.74 7.91 6.53
C LYS A 14 9.08 7.02 5.32
N GLY A 15 8.56 7.40 4.15
CA GLY A 15 8.84 6.77 2.87
C GLY A 15 9.51 7.74 1.91
N ILE A 16 9.09 7.65 0.66
CA ILE A 16 9.53 8.50 -0.46
C ILE A 16 8.40 9.48 -0.83
N ASP A 17 8.67 10.47 -1.68
CA ASP A 17 7.70 11.54 -1.98
C ASP A 17 6.28 11.04 -2.33
N PRO A 18 6.10 9.96 -3.12
CA PRO A 18 4.76 9.51 -3.50
C PRO A 18 3.98 8.79 -2.39
N TYR A 19 4.62 8.35 -1.30
CA TYR A 19 3.96 7.64 -0.19
C TYR A 19 4.85 7.42 1.04
N SER A 20 4.21 7.32 2.21
CA SER A 20 4.83 6.75 3.41
C SER A 20 4.98 5.23 3.29
N CYS A 21 5.94 4.64 4.01
CA CYS A 21 6.13 3.18 4.03
C CYS A 21 4.96 2.43 4.71
N GLY A 22 4.11 3.14 5.43
CA GLY A 22 2.98 2.58 6.15
C GLY A 22 2.48 3.53 7.23
N VAL A 23 1.32 3.20 7.79
CA VAL A 23 0.62 3.96 8.82
C VAL A 23 0.12 3.04 9.92
N VAL A 24 0.03 3.57 11.14
CA VAL A 24 -0.58 2.91 12.31
C VAL A 24 -1.43 3.92 13.05
N ALA A 25 -2.68 3.55 13.36
CA ALA A 25 -3.61 4.43 14.09
C ALA A 25 -3.12 4.70 15.52
N ASP A 26 -3.41 5.90 16.03
CA ASP A 26 -3.12 6.26 17.41
C ASP A 26 -3.99 5.45 18.40
N PRO A 27 -3.58 5.31 19.67
CA PRO A 27 -4.42 4.69 20.69
C PRO A 27 -5.82 5.34 20.79
N GLY A 28 -6.86 4.52 20.82
CA GLY A 28 -8.26 4.98 20.80
C GLY A 28 -8.81 5.29 19.41
N TYR A 29 -8.00 5.12 18.36
CA TYR A 29 -8.40 5.24 16.97
C TYR A 29 -8.17 3.95 16.19
N GLU A 30 -8.84 3.83 15.05
CA GLU A 30 -8.66 2.70 14.14
C GLU A 30 -8.80 3.10 12.67
N ILE A 31 -8.21 2.29 11.79
CA ILE A 31 -8.32 2.40 10.35
C ILE A 31 -9.56 1.64 9.90
N VAL A 32 -10.42 2.34 9.17
CA VAL A 32 -11.49 1.76 8.36
C VAL A 32 -10.97 1.63 6.95
N PHE A 33 -10.95 0.41 6.41
CA PHE A 33 -10.50 0.17 5.05
C PHE A 33 -11.70 0.01 4.11
N VAL A 34 -11.77 0.84 3.07
CA VAL A 34 -12.89 0.86 2.12
C VAL A 34 -12.40 0.40 0.76
N THR A 35 -13.01 -0.64 0.21
CA THR A 35 -12.77 -1.10 -1.16
C THR A 35 -13.94 -0.72 -2.06
N LEU A 36 -13.64 -0.17 -3.25
CA LEU A 36 -14.66 0.21 -4.23
C LEU A 36 -15.06 -1.00 -5.07
N ARG A 37 -16.34 -1.35 -5.04
CA ARG A 37 -16.94 -2.37 -5.91
C ARG A 37 -16.95 -1.94 -7.37
N SER A 38 -17.21 -0.65 -7.60
CA SER A 38 -17.13 -0.03 -8.93
C SER A 38 -16.06 1.06 -8.91
N PRO A 39 -14.80 0.72 -9.25
CA PRO A 39 -13.71 1.69 -9.31
C PRO A 39 -14.04 2.87 -10.24
N THR A 40 -13.56 4.05 -9.86
CA THR A 40 -13.67 5.28 -10.66
C THR A 40 -12.26 5.82 -10.96
N SER A 41 -12.14 6.80 -11.85
CA SER A 41 -10.86 7.48 -12.08
C SER A 41 -10.27 7.94 -10.74
N TRP A 42 -8.95 7.87 -10.59
CA TRP A 42 -8.33 8.16 -9.29
C TRP A 42 -8.64 9.58 -8.78
N LYS A 43 -8.82 10.55 -9.70
CA LYS A 43 -9.22 11.93 -9.39
C LYS A 43 -10.66 12.02 -8.88
N GLU A 44 -11.61 11.37 -9.55
CA GLU A 44 -12.98 11.26 -9.05
C GLU A 44 -13.06 10.47 -7.74
N GLY A 45 -12.11 9.54 -7.54
CA GLY A 45 -11.91 8.82 -6.29
C GLY A 45 -11.69 9.75 -5.10
N PHE A 46 -10.94 10.84 -5.28
CA PHE A 46 -10.77 11.86 -4.24
C PHE A 46 -12.10 12.56 -3.91
N HIS A 47 -12.89 12.97 -4.90
CA HIS A 47 -14.23 13.55 -4.64
C HIS A 47 -15.18 12.57 -3.93
N LEU A 48 -15.06 11.28 -4.23
CA LEU A 48 -15.82 10.23 -3.56
C LEU A 48 -15.35 10.04 -2.11
N ILE A 49 -14.03 10.06 -1.86
CA ILE A 49 -13.47 10.02 -0.50
C ILE A 49 -13.99 11.20 0.30
N ASP A 50 -13.97 12.41 -0.25
CA ASP A 50 -14.41 13.63 0.43
C ASP A 50 -15.86 13.49 0.95
N ARG A 51 -16.78 13.12 0.06
CA ARG A 51 -18.19 12.88 0.43
C ARG A 51 -18.36 11.75 1.44
N HIS A 52 -17.50 10.73 1.40
CA HIS A 52 -17.54 9.63 2.35
C HIS A 52 -17.08 10.08 3.73
N LEU A 53 -15.99 10.84 3.80
CA LEU A 53 -15.45 11.39 5.04
C LEU A 53 -16.42 12.39 5.68
N GLU A 54 -17.06 13.27 4.89
CA GLU A 54 -18.11 14.16 5.37
C GLU A 54 -19.27 13.39 6.03
N LYS A 55 -19.74 12.32 5.40
CA LYS A 55 -20.81 11.47 5.98
C LYS A 55 -20.36 10.70 7.22
N ALA A 56 -19.08 10.39 7.31
CA ALA A 56 -18.47 9.77 8.48
C ALA A 56 -18.05 10.80 9.54
N GLU A 57 -18.38 12.08 9.37
CA GLU A 57 -18.02 13.19 10.26
C GLU A 57 -16.50 13.28 10.52
N CYS A 58 -15.71 12.95 9.50
CA CYS A 58 -14.25 12.93 9.53
C CYS A 58 -13.67 14.03 8.62
N ASP A 59 -12.55 14.63 9.04
CA ASP A 59 -11.78 15.56 8.19
C ASP A 59 -10.94 14.80 7.15
N ARG A 60 -10.57 15.46 6.05
CA ARG A 60 -9.65 14.92 5.04
C ARG A 60 -8.33 14.42 5.63
N THR A 61 -7.83 15.07 6.67
CA THR A 61 -6.60 14.66 7.37
C THR A 61 -6.66 13.25 7.96
N SER A 62 -7.87 12.68 8.15
CA SER A 62 -8.05 11.29 8.56
C SER A 62 -7.64 10.27 7.49
N LEU A 63 -7.55 10.67 6.21
CA LEU A 63 -7.12 9.80 5.13
C LEU A 63 -5.66 9.36 5.34
N CYS A 64 -5.43 8.05 5.42
CA CYS A 64 -4.13 7.50 5.79
C CYS A 64 -3.59 6.49 4.77
N SER A 65 -4.41 5.99 3.84
CA SER A 65 -3.93 5.11 2.77
C SER A 65 -4.78 5.16 1.51
N ILE A 66 -4.16 4.89 0.37
CA ILE A 66 -4.79 4.81 -0.95
C ILE A 66 -4.28 3.56 -1.69
N GLN A 67 -5.17 2.86 -2.38
CA GLN A 67 -4.80 1.87 -3.38
C GLN A 67 -5.30 2.26 -4.75
N LEU A 68 -4.41 2.23 -5.73
CA LEU A 68 -4.68 2.54 -7.12
C LEU A 68 -4.53 1.30 -8.00
N ARG A 69 -5.18 1.33 -9.16
CA ARG A 69 -4.93 0.42 -10.26
C ARG A 69 -4.61 1.21 -11.52
N CYS A 70 -3.52 0.88 -12.22
CA CYS A 70 -3.11 1.56 -13.45
C CYS A 70 -3.30 0.68 -14.70
N PRO A 71 -3.46 1.29 -15.89
CA PRO A 71 -3.74 0.55 -17.13
C PRO A 71 -2.63 -0.43 -17.53
N ALA A 72 -1.38 -0.04 -17.30
CA ALA A 72 -0.18 -0.81 -17.55
C ALA A 72 0.91 -0.36 -16.57
N PRO A 73 1.98 -1.15 -16.36
CA PRO A 73 3.21 -0.62 -15.78
C PRO A 73 3.72 0.56 -16.61
N TYR A 74 4.23 1.59 -15.94
CA TYR A 74 4.78 2.77 -16.57
C TYR A 74 6.27 2.60 -16.87
N PRO A 75 6.79 3.20 -17.95
CA PRO A 75 8.20 3.58 -18.01
C PRO A 75 8.53 4.46 -16.79
N MET A 76 9.77 4.41 -16.29
CA MET A 76 10.14 5.11 -15.04
C MET A 76 9.79 6.61 -15.06
N GLN A 77 10.12 7.32 -16.14
CA GLN A 77 9.79 8.74 -16.26
C GLN A 77 8.27 8.97 -16.23
N GLY A 78 7.49 8.13 -16.93
CA GLY A 78 6.03 8.22 -16.89
C GLY A 78 5.46 7.99 -15.48
N PHE A 79 6.11 7.15 -14.67
CA PHE A 79 5.72 6.98 -13.27
C PHE A 79 6.11 8.17 -12.39
N ILE A 80 7.25 8.81 -12.65
CA ILE A 80 7.66 10.05 -11.99
C ILE A 80 6.63 11.14 -12.28
N ASP A 81 6.29 11.36 -13.56
CA ASP A 81 5.31 12.36 -13.99
C ASP A 81 3.93 12.09 -13.35
N PHE A 82 3.50 10.82 -13.32
CA PHE A 82 2.28 10.44 -12.61
C PHE A 82 2.35 10.79 -11.12
N ASN A 83 3.45 10.45 -10.45
CA ASN A 83 3.64 10.72 -9.03
C ASN A 83 3.64 12.22 -8.71
N GLU A 84 4.23 13.06 -9.55
CA GLU A 84 4.19 14.52 -9.38
C GLU A 84 2.74 15.03 -9.36
N THR A 85 1.90 14.58 -10.30
CA THR A 85 0.48 14.97 -10.33
C THR A 85 -0.29 14.45 -9.11
N TYR A 86 0.00 13.23 -8.67
CA TYR A 86 -0.61 12.64 -7.47
C TYR A 86 -0.22 13.42 -6.20
N CYS A 87 1.07 13.72 -6.04
CA CYS A 87 1.57 14.52 -4.93
C CYS A 87 0.97 15.92 -4.91
N GLN A 88 0.77 16.54 -6.09
CA GLN A 88 0.11 17.85 -6.16
C GLN A 88 -1.32 17.79 -5.64
N VAL A 89 -2.12 16.78 -6.00
CA VAL A 89 -3.48 16.60 -5.46
C VAL A 89 -3.48 16.47 -3.94
N LEU A 90 -2.54 15.69 -3.38
CA LEU A 90 -2.41 15.54 -1.93
C LEU A 90 -2.05 16.87 -1.22
N LYS A 91 -1.20 17.69 -1.85
CA LYS A 91 -0.86 19.04 -1.35
C LYS A 91 -2.04 19.99 -1.43
N ASP A 92 -2.79 19.97 -2.53
CA ASP A 92 -4.01 20.77 -2.71
C ASP A 92 -5.10 20.39 -1.69
N TRP A 93 -5.09 19.13 -1.26
CA TRP A 93 -5.94 18.61 -0.18
C TRP A 93 -5.44 18.95 1.23
N GLY A 94 -4.26 19.54 1.39
CA GLY A 94 -3.68 19.87 2.69
C GLY A 94 -3.26 18.66 3.51
N LEU A 95 -2.94 17.53 2.87
CA LEU A 95 -2.64 16.26 3.57
C LEU A 95 -1.18 16.11 3.99
N TYR A 96 -0.30 16.96 3.49
CA TYR A 96 1.12 16.91 3.82
C TYR A 96 1.35 17.36 5.26
N LEU A 97 2.24 16.66 5.96
CA LEU A 97 2.79 17.13 7.23
C LEU A 97 4.16 17.74 6.93
N ASP A 98 4.24 19.07 6.98
CA ASP A 98 5.37 19.83 6.44
C ASP A 98 5.62 19.43 4.96
N ASP A 99 6.80 18.92 4.63
CA ASP A 99 7.17 18.45 3.29
C ASP A 99 6.99 16.93 3.11
N LEU A 100 6.40 16.24 4.10
CA LEU A 100 6.27 14.78 4.10
C LEU A 100 4.87 14.33 3.73
N ASN A 101 4.79 13.35 2.84
CA ASN A 101 3.57 12.64 2.50
C ASN A 101 3.29 11.54 3.53
N PRO A 102 2.21 11.65 4.34
CA PRO A 102 1.96 10.68 5.41
C PRO A 102 1.18 9.45 4.92
N LEU A 103 0.63 9.46 3.70
CA LEU A 103 -0.26 8.42 3.21
C LEU A 103 0.51 7.20 2.71
N ALA A 104 0.11 6.02 3.16
CA ALA A 104 0.56 4.76 2.58
C ALA A 104 -0.09 4.55 1.20
N ARG A 105 0.63 3.93 0.25
CA ARG A 105 0.09 3.68 -1.09
C ARG A 105 0.48 2.33 -1.65
N THR A 106 -0.47 1.72 -2.38
CA THR A 106 -0.21 0.62 -3.32
C THR A 106 -0.72 1.04 -4.69
N ASN A 107 0.03 0.76 -5.75
CA ASN A 107 -0.43 0.98 -7.12
C ASN A 107 0.05 -0.17 -7.98
N VAL A 108 -0.86 -0.89 -8.65
CA VAL A 108 -0.53 -2.06 -9.47
C VAL A 108 -1.39 -2.10 -10.72
N SER A 109 -0.95 -2.82 -11.74
CA SER A 109 -1.65 -2.96 -13.01
C SER A 109 -2.26 -4.36 -13.15
N PRO A 110 -3.59 -4.51 -13.22
CA PRO A 110 -4.23 -5.80 -13.49
C PRO A 110 -3.77 -6.40 -14.83
N ALA A 111 -3.47 -7.70 -14.85
CA ALA A 111 -3.11 -8.39 -16.10
C ALA A 111 -4.34 -8.68 -16.97
N TYR A 112 -5.49 -8.91 -16.33
CA TYR A 112 -6.77 -9.14 -17.01
C TYR A 112 -7.72 -7.96 -16.85
N SER A 113 -8.29 -7.50 -17.96
CA SER A 113 -9.21 -6.36 -18.02
C SER A 113 -8.72 -5.13 -17.23
N PRO A 114 -7.50 -4.63 -17.51
CA PRO A 114 -6.99 -3.44 -16.85
C PRO A 114 -7.90 -2.23 -17.11
N PRO A 115 -7.92 -1.24 -16.20
CA PRO A 115 -8.67 -0.03 -16.43
C PRO A 115 -8.07 0.77 -17.59
N THR A 116 -8.87 1.59 -18.26
CA THR A 116 -8.39 2.44 -19.38
C THR A 116 -7.62 3.67 -18.92
N GLU A 117 -7.75 4.04 -17.65
CA GLU A 117 -7.03 5.11 -16.97
C GLU A 117 -6.74 4.72 -15.51
N PRO A 118 -5.87 5.41 -14.76
CA PRO A 118 -5.63 5.06 -13.37
C PRO A 118 -6.90 5.24 -12.52
N GLN A 119 -7.22 4.22 -11.73
CA GLN A 119 -8.44 4.17 -10.94
C GLN A 119 -8.17 4.09 -9.43
N MET A 120 -9.06 4.68 -8.64
CA MET A 120 -9.12 4.46 -7.21
C MET A 120 -9.71 3.07 -6.95
N HIS A 121 -8.98 2.22 -6.24
CA HIS A 121 -9.43 0.87 -5.89
C HIS A 121 -9.90 0.79 -4.45
N ALA A 122 -9.14 1.39 -3.53
CA ALA A 122 -9.46 1.38 -2.11
C ALA A 122 -8.82 2.59 -1.41
N PHE A 123 -9.31 2.90 -0.23
CA PHE A 123 -8.71 3.88 0.66
C PHE A 123 -8.91 3.49 2.12
N GLY A 124 -8.04 3.98 2.99
CA GLY A 124 -8.17 3.81 4.44
C GLY A 124 -8.20 5.16 5.12
N TYR A 125 -9.08 5.30 6.12
CA TYR A 125 -9.20 6.52 6.90
C TYR A 125 -9.35 6.19 8.39
N ILE A 126 -8.92 7.15 9.22
CA ILE A 126 -8.91 7.02 10.67
C ILE A 126 -10.26 7.44 11.25
N VAL A 127 -10.78 6.64 12.18
CA VAL A 127 -11.94 6.99 13.01
C VAL A 127 -11.61 6.76 14.47
N LYS A 128 -12.34 7.44 15.36
CA LYS A 128 -12.32 7.07 16.77
C LYS A 128 -12.90 5.67 16.93
N ALA A 129 -12.22 4.81 17.67
CA ALA A 129 -12.69 3.46 17.92
C ALA A 129 -13.92 3.48 18.84
N GLU A 130 -14.83 2.52 18.62
CA GLU A 130 -16.02 2.36 19.46
C GLU A 130 -15.71 1.80 20.86
N SER A 131 -14.56 1.13 21.00
CA SER A 131 -14.12 0.48 22.22
C SER A 131 -12.70 0.88 22.59
N ASP A 132 -12.47 1.13 23.88
CA ASP A 132 -11.13 1.39 24.44
C ASP A 132 -10.20 0.15 24.35
N GLN A 133 -10.75 -1.03 24.04
CA GLN A 133 -10.00 -2.27 23.84
C GLN A 133 -9.75 -2.60 22.36
N VAL A 134 -9.94 -1.63 21.46
CA VAL A 134 -9.67 -1.82 20.03
C VAL A 134 -8.24 -2.30 19.81
N LYS A 135 -8.07 -3.28 18.91
CA LYS A 135 -6.73 -3.71 18.51
C LYS A 135 -6.10 -2.64 17.63
N PRO A 136 -4.77 -2.39 17.74
CA PRO A 136 -4.08 -1.50 16.82
C PRO A 136 -4.33 -1.91 15.38
N SER A 137 -4.54 -0.92 14.53
CA SER A 137 -4.73 -1.12 13.09
C SER A 137 -3.67 -0.39 12.29
N LEU A 138 -3.27 -0.98 11.18
CA LEU A 138 -2.16 -0.53 10.35
C LEU A 138 -2.37 -0.87 8.87
N VAL A 139 -1.68 -0.12 8.02
CA VAL A 139 -1.49 -0.40 6.60
C VAL A 139 -0.01 -0.27 6.27
N VAL A 140 0.58 -1.30 5.68
CA VAL A 140 1.93 -1.29 5.12
C VAL A 140 1.80 -1.01 3.63
N ALA A 141 2.50 0.01 3.13
CA ALA A 141 2.45 0.41 1.73
C ALA A 141 3.02 -0.69 0.80
N GLY A 142 2.67 -0.61 -0.48
CA GLY A 142 3.24 -1.45 -1.53
C GLY A 142 4.75 -1.26 -1.68
N ALA A 143 5.49 -2.34 -1.92
CA ALA A 143 6.87 -2.28 -2.39
C ALA A 143 7.19 -3.41 -3.36
N GLY A 144 7.74 -3.03 -4.52
CA GLY A 144 8.33 -3.96 -5.48
C GLY A 144 9.80 -4.27 -5.18
N GLU A 145 10.42 -5.08 -6.04
CA GLU A 145 11.85 -5.45 -5.95
C GLU A 145 12.84 -4.33 -6.36
N LEU A 146 12.57 -3.09 -5.96
CA LEU A 146 13.38 -1.92 -6.29
C LEU A 146 14.13 -1.44 -5.05
N ARG A 147 15.46 -1.37 -5.14
CA ARG A 147 16.31 -0.94 -4.02
C ARG A 147 15.92 0.44 -3.51
N ASP A 148 15.63 0.50 -2.21
CA ASP A 148 15.30 1.71 -1.46
C ASP A 148 14.12 2.53 -2.02
N GLY A 149 13.34 1.94 -2.93
CA GLY A 149 12.26 2.64 -3.65
C GLY A 149 12.74 3.77 -4.58
N VAL A 150 14.05 3.86 -4.85
CA VAL A 150 14.61 4.86 -5.75
C VAL A 150 14.31 4.43 -7.19
N LEU A 151 13.62 5.28 -7.95
CA LEU A 151 13.23 5.03 -9.35
C LEU A 151 14.45 5.07 -10.29
N ASP A 152 15.28 4.04 -10.19
CA ASP A 152 16.47 3.77 -11.01
C ASP A 152 16.46 2.30 -11.45
N GLU A 153 16.55 2.06 -12.76
CA GLU A 153 16.51 0.72 -13.34
C GLU A 153 17.65 -0.17 -12.81
N ALA A 154 18.81 0.40 -12.49
CA ALA A 154 19.94 -0.32 -11.92
C ALA A 154 19.65 -0.86 -10.50
N GLY A 155 18.64 -0.29 -9.84
CA GLY A 155 18.15 -0.71 -8.53
C GLY A 155 17.22 -1.94 -8.55
N ILE A 156 16.71 -2.35 -9.72
CA ILE A 156 15.76 -3.47 -9.83
C ILE A 156 16.50 -4.81 -9.63
N ILE A 157 16.03 -5.62 -8.67
CA ILE A 157 16.60 -6.94 -8.41
C ILE A 157 16.30 -7.89 -9.58
N CYS A 158 17.35 -8.47 -10.18
CA CYS A 158 17.22 -9.42 -11.29
C CYS A 158 16.36 -8.88 -12.45
N ARG A 159 16.56 -7.61 -12.82
CA ARG A 159 15.81 -6.94 -13.88
C ARG A 159 15.77 -7.77 -15.16
N GLY A 160 14.57 -8.00 -15.70
CA GLY A 160 14.35 -8.75 -16.94
C GLY A 160 14.50 -10.27 -16.84
N ASP A 161 14.96 -10.80 -15.70
CA ASP A 161 15.03 -12.24 -15.45
C ASP A 161 13.81 -12.70 -14.63
N THR A 162 12.99 -13.53 -15.25
CA THR A 162 11.76 -14.10 -14.65
C THR A 162 11.89 -15.60 -14.44
N SER A 163 13.12 -16.13 -14.44
CA SER A 163 13.37 -17.51 -14.07
C SER A 163 12.91 -17.78 -12.62
N PRO A 164 12.60 -19.04 -12.26
CA PRO A 164 12.22 -19.38 -10.89
C PRO A 164 13.22 -18.92 -9.83
N GLU A 165 14.52 -18.96 -10.14
CA GLU A 165 15.58 -18.49 -9.23
C GLU A 165 15.55 -16.96 -9.07
N ALA A 166 15.36 -16.22 -10.16
CA ALA A 166 15.26 -14.77 -10.12
C ALA A 166 13.99 -14.30 -9.39
N MET A 167 12.84 -14.91 -9.66
CA MET A 167 11.60 -14.63 -8.94
C MET A 167 11.73 -14.91 -7.44
N ARG A 168 12.43 -15.99 -7.08
CA ARG A 168 12.77 -16.28 -5.68
C ARG A 168 13.62 -15.17 -5.06
N LYS A 169 14.61 -14.62 -5.77
CA LYS A 169 15.45 -13.49 -5.27
C LYS A 169 14.63 -12.21 -5.10
N LYS A 170 13.74 -11.90 -6.05
CA LYS A 170 12.82 -10.75 -6.02
C LYS A 170 11.88 -10.83 -4.81
N ALA A 171 11.20 -11.96 -4.64
CA ALA A 171 10.32 -12.19 -3.50
C ALA A 171 11.05 -12.14 -2.16
N ASN A 172 12.27 -12.68 -2.08
CA ASN A 172 13.07 -12.61 -0.85
C ASN A 172 13.38 -11.16 -0.46
N TYR A 173 13.72 -10.32 -1.43
CA TYR A 173 13.98 -8.90 -1.22
C TYR A 173 12.71 -8.20 -0.72
N VAL A 174 11.59 -8.36 -1.43
CA VAL A 174 10.31 -7.71 -1.07
C VAL A 174 9.83 -8.13 0.31
N MET A 175 9.94 -9.41 0.67
CA MET A 175 9.60 -9.88 2.02
C MET A 175 10.46 -9.22 3.12
N LYS A 176 11.76 -8.95 2.86
CA LYS A 176 12.60 -8.20 3.81
C LYS A 176 12.14 -6.75 3.95
N VAL A 177 11.67 -6.14 2.86
CA VAL A 177 11.08 -4.80 2.91
C VAL A 177 9.80 -4.81 3.75
N MET A 178 8.94 -5.82 3.56
CA MET A 178 7.71 -5.97 4.36
C MET A 178 8.00 -6.12 5.86
N GLU A 179 8.97 -6.97 6.23
CA GLU A 179 9.44 -7.10 7.62
C GLU A 179 9.96 -5.77 8.17
N THR A 180 10.85 -5.11 7.43
CA THR A 180 11.44 -3.83 7.85
C THR A 180 10.38 -2.76 8.07
N ARG A 181 9.36 -2.69 7.21
CA ARG A 181 8.25 -1.74 7.34
C ARG A 181 7.36 -2.07 8.53
N LEU A 182 7.05 -3.33 8.74
CA LEU A 182 6.24 -3.78 9.88
C LEU A 182 6.94 -3.45 11.21
N ASP A 183 8.23 -3.77 11.32
CA ASP A 183 9.06 -3.44 12.48
C ASP A 183 9.17 -1.92 12.67
N GLY A 184 9.34 -1.17 11.59
CA GLY A 184 9.42 0.30 11.62
C GLY A 184 8.13 0.99 12.07
N LEU A 185 6.98 0.33 11.93
CA LEU A 185 5.69 0.78 12.48
C LEU A 185 5.52 0.40 13.96
N GLY A 186 6.46 -0.34 14.55
CA GLY A 186 6.31 -0.92 15.89
C GLY A 186 5.21 -1.99 15.95
N ALA A 187 4.82 -2.54 14.80
CA ALA A 187 3.75 -3.52 14.68
C ALA A 187 4.29 -4.94 14.74
N ARG A 188 3.37 -5.91 14.81
CA ARG A 188 3.69 -7.34 14.88
C ARG A 188 2.81 -8.09 13.90
N TRP A 189 3.32 -9.23 13.44
CA TRP A 189 2.63 -10.11 12.49
C TRP A 189 1.22 -10.52 12.94
N ASP A 190 0.96 -10.65 14.24
CA ASP A 190 -0.35 -11.09 14.74
C ASP A 190 -1.49 -10.06 14.55
N LEU A 191 -1.15 -8.81 14.22
CA LEU A 191 -2.09 -7.74 13.87
C LEU A 191 -2.56 -7.82 12.41
N LEU A 192 -1.78 -8.43 11.51
CA LEU A 192 -2.11 -8.46 10.09
C LEU A 192 -3.25 -9.44 9.83
N ASN A 193 -4.18 -9.02 8.97
CA ASN A 193 -5.30 -9.84 8.51
C ASN A 193 -5.47 -9.88 6.99
N VAL A 194 -4.75 -9.04 6.23
CA VAL A 194 -4.67 -9.14 4.78
C VAL A 194 -3.22 -8.99 4.34
N ILE A 195 -2.77 -9.93 3.52
CA ILE A 195 -1.40 -10.00 2.99
C ILE A 195 -1.53 -10.19 1.48
N ASN A 196 -1.19 -9.17 0.72
CA ASN A 196 -1.34 -9.20 -0.74
C ASN A 196 0.01 -9.46 -1.41
N VAL A 197 -0.02 -10.31 -2.43
CA VAL A 197 1.09 -10.53 -3.36
C VAL A 197 0.61 -10.16 -4.74
N TYR A 198 1.37 -9.28 -5.41
CA TYR A 198 1.07 -8.76 -6.72
C TYR A 198 2.13 -9.26 -7.70
N THR A 199 1.77 -10.26 -8.49
CA THR A 199 2.63 -10.79 -9.55
C THR A 199 1.79 -11.59 -10.56
N VAL A 200 2.24 -11.60 -11.82
CA VAL A 200 1.69 -12.46 -12.88
C VAL A 200 2.45 -13.78 -13.02
N TYR A 201 3.54 -13.94 -12.27
CA TYR A 201 4.40 -15.11 -12.36
C TYR A 201 4.06 -16.13 -11.27
N PRO A 202 4.28 -17.44 -11.53
CA PRO A 202 4.04 -18.48 -10.53
C PRO A 202 4.86 -18.27 -9.26
N ILE A 203 4.24 -18.49 -8.10
CA ILE A 203 4.90 -18.36 -6.80
C ILE A 203 5.20 -19.72 -6.15
N ASP A 204 4.78 -20.84 -6.75
CA ASP A 204 4.86 -22.18 -6.14
C ASP A 204 6.27 -22.53 -5.67
N GLY A 205 7.31 -22.11 -6.41
CA GLY A 205 8.71 -22.37 -6.08
C GLY A 205 9.26 -21.63 -4.85
N PHE A 206 8.52 -20.69 -4.27
CA PHE A 206 8.96 -19.93 -3.08
C PHE A 206 7.85 -19.52 -2.11
N HIS A 207 6.59 -19.87 -2.40
CA HIS A 207 5.44 -19.46 -1.59
C HIS A 207 5.58 -19.92 -0.13
N GLU A 208 6.03 -21.15 0.11
CA GLU A 208 6.10 -21.69 1.46
C GLU A 208 7.27 -21.14 2.26
N ASP A 209 8.48 -21.21 1.72
CA ASP A 209 9.72 -20.92 2.44
C ASP A 209 10.06 -19.43 2.48
N ILE A 210 9.77 -18.66 1.42
CA ILE A 210 9.95 -17.21 1.42
C ILE A 210 8.75 -16.49 2.01
N ILE A 211 7.52 -16.87 1.66
CA ILE A 211 6.36 -16.08 2.09
C ILE A 211 5.84 -16.67 3.40
N LEU A 212 5.19 -17.83 3.37
CA LEU A 212 4.41 -18.35 4.48
C LEU A 212 5.21 -18.60 5.78
N ASN A 213 6.47 -19.04 5.68
CA ASN A 213 7.31 -19.29 6.86
C ASN A 213 7.76 -18.01 7.57
N ARG A 214 7.72 -16.86 6.88
CA ARG A 214 8.15 -15.56 7.43
C ARG A 214 7.00 -14.73 8.00
N LEU A 215 5.75 -15.11 7.71
CA LEU A 215 4.54 -14.42 8.19
C LEU A 215 4.26 -14.58 9.69
N GLY A 216 4.98 -15.46 10.40
CA GLY A 216 4.73 -15.76 11.80
C GLY A 216 3.25 -16.11 12.06
N PRO A 217 2.61 -15.55 13.11
CA PRO A 217 1.19 -15.79 13.39
C PRO A 217 0.22 -15.35 12.29
N ALA A 218 0.63 -14.44 11.39
CA ALA A 218 -0.22 -13.96 10.29
C ALA A 218 -0.46 -15.04 9.23
N ARG A 219 0.34 -16.12 9.22
CA ARG A 219 0.17 -17.25 8.31
C ARG A 219 -1.27 -17.80 8.29
N ARG A 220 -1.98 -17.73 9.43
CA ARG A 220 -3.39 -18.18 9.55
C ARG A 220 -4.37 -17.41 8.65
N MET A 221 -3.98 -16.22 8.19
CA MET A 221 -4.81 -15.34 7.37
C MET A 221 -4.69 -15.66 5.88
N GLY A 222 -3.71 -16.48 5.50
CA GLY A 222 -3.43 -16.78 4.10
C GLY A 222 -2.77 -15.62 3.36
N VAL A 223 -2.58 -15.82 2.06
CA VAL A 223 -2.02 -14.83 1.13
C VAL A 223 -3.00 -14.63 -0.01
N HIS A 224 -3.27 -13.37 -0.34
CA HIS A 224 -4.11 -12.98 -1.46
C HIS A 224 -3.22 -12.72 -2.67
N LEU A 225 -3.20 -13.66 -3.61
CA LEU A 225 -2.50 -13.50 -4.87
C LEU A 225 -3.37 -12.71 -5.85
N HIS A 226 -2.83 -11.60 -6.35
CA HIS A 226 -3.45 -10.75 -7.35
C HIS A 226 -2.70 -10.87 -8.67
N ASP A 227 -3.41 -11.28 -9.72
CA ASP A 227 -2.89 -11.35 -11.09
C ASP A 227 -2.69 -9.94 -11.68
N THR A 228 -1.59 -9.33 -11.25
CA THR A 228 -1.26 -7.92 -11.43
C THR A 228 0.24 -7.77 -11.57
N ARG A 229 0.68 -6.68 -12.18
CA ARG A 229 2.07 -6.27 -12.25
C ARG A 229 2.30 -5.04 -11.37
N PRO A 230 3.47 -4.90 -10.74
CA PRO A 230 3.89 -3.64 -10.14
C PRO A 230 3.81 -2.47 -11.13
N PRO A 231 3.75 -1.21 -10.65
CA PRO A 231 3.39 -0.07 -11.48
C PRO A 231 4.53 0.43 -12.38
N VAL A 232 5.73 -0.14 -12.29
CA VAL A 232 6.90 0.27 -13.07
C VAL A 232 7.37 -0.89 -13.92
N GLU A 233 7.67 -0.62 -15.19
CA GLU A 233 8.25 -1.60 -16.11
C GLU A 233 9.54 -2.22 -15.55
N GLY A 234 9.66 -3.54 -15.69
CA GLY A 234 10.81 -4.30 -15.22
C GLY A 234 10.74 -4.77 -13.76
N ILE A 235 9.76 -4.29 -12.99
CA ILE A 235 9.41 -4.82 -11.66
C ILE A 235 8.31 -5.89 -11.85
N ASP A 236 8.49 -7.04 -11.20
CA ASP A 236 7.70 -8.25 -11.43
C ASP A 236 7.04 -8.81 -10.16
N PHE A 237 7.40 -8.35 -8.97
CA PHE A 237 6.86 -8.81 -7.69
C PHE A 237 6.68 -7.68 -6.68
N GLU A 238 5.47 -7.46 -6.18
CA GLU A 238 5.18 -6.47 -5.14
C GLU A 238 4.33 -7.08 -4.02
N MET A 239 4.46 -6.54 -2.81
CA MET A 239 3.59 -6.89 -1.68
C MET A 239 3.13 -5.65 -0.95
N ASP A 240 1.92 -5.74 -0.40
CA ASP A 240 1.42 -4.85 0.65
C ASP A 240 0.75 -5.69 1.75
N MET A 241 0.50 -5.08 2.90
CA MET A 241 -0.14 -5.76 4.02
C MET A 241 -1.01 -4.80 4.81
N ARG A 242 -2.05 -5.31 5.48
CA ARG A 242 -2.81 -4.53 6.45
C ARG A 242 -3.34 -5.39 7.59
N GLY A 243 -3.60 -4.71 8.70
CA GLY A 243 -4.30 -5.24 9.86
C GLY A 243 -5.35 -4.22 10.28
N VAL A 244 -6.63 -4.46 9.98
CA VAL A 244 -7.72 -3.50 10.27
C VAL A 244 -8.89 -4.18 10.95
N ASN A 245 -9.62 -3.49 11.83
CA ASN A 245 -10.76 -4.11 12.50
C ASN A 245 -12.07 -3.94 11.73
N ARG A 246 -12.11 -3.00 10.76
CA ARG A 246 -13.30 -2.69 9.97
C ARG A 246 -12.96 -2.58 8.49
N GLU A 247 -13.62 -3.40 7.68
CA GLU A 247 -13.60 -3.31 6.22
C GLU A 247 -15.00 -2.98 5.69
N LEU A 248 -15.07 -2.07 4.72
CA LEU A 248 -16.29 -1.68 4.02
C LEU A 248 -16.12 -1.92 2.51
N VAL A 249 -17.23 -2.23 1.85
CA VAL A 249 -17.31 -2.27 0.39
C VAL A 249 -18.33 -1.23 -0.04
N MET A 250 -17.93 -0.32 -0.91
CA MET A 250 -18.79 0.73 -1.47
C MET A 250 -19.06 0.52 -2.95
#